data_AF-A0A7U9X508-F1
#
_entry.id   AF-A0A7U9X508-F1
#
_cell.length_a   1.000
_cell.length_b   1.000
_cell.length_c   1.000
_cell.angle_alpha   90.00
_cell.angle_beta   90.00
_cell.angle_gamma   90.00
#
_symmetry.space_group_name_H-M   'P 1'
#
loop_
_entity.id
_entity.type
_entity.pdbx_description
1 polymer ?
#
loop_
_entity_poly.entity_id
_entity_poly.type
_entity_poly.pdbx_seq_one_letter_code
_entity_poly.pdbx_strand_id
1 'polypeptide(L)' 'MEETIKGIIAQADDERNFDLIRWVKDILDEFASTYNCPMDWRYIGVRLAEEYAADSWVYENLELYNFIIIPEGGTE' A
#
# COMPACT_ATOMS: atom_id res chain seq x y z
N MET A 1 -10.77 5.22 -6.35
CA MET A 1 -10.25 4.05 -5.61
C MET A 1 -9.14 4.47 -4.67
N GLU A 2 -8.07 5.09 -5.15
CA GLU A 2 -6.98 5.57 -4.29
C GLU A 2 -7.47 6.49 -3.15
N GLU A 3 -8.26 7.52 -3.46
CA GLU A 3 -8.84 8.41 -2.44
C GLU A 3 -9.67 7.66 -1.39
N THR A 4 -10.37 6.60 -1.80
CA THR A 4 -11.14 5.74 -0.89
C THR A 4 -10.20 4.94 0.03
N ILE A 5 -9.13 4.37 -0.53
CA ILE A 5 -8.11 3.67 0.23
C ILE A 5 -7.44 4.61 1.23
N LYS A 6 -7.05 5.82 0.81
CA LYS A 6 -6.47 6.85 1.69
C LYS A 6 -7.43 7.25 2.82
N GLY A 7 -8.72 7.36 2.53
CA GLY A 7 -9.74 7.60 3.55
C GLY A 7 -9.83 6.50 4.62
N ILE A 8 -9.78 5.23 4.19
CA ILE A 8 -9.79 4.08 5.11
C ILE A 8 -8.50 4.01 5.92
N ILE A 9 -7.34 4.28 5.29
CA ILE A 9 -6.05 4.34 5.97
C ILE A 9 -6.06 5.44 7.04
N ALA A 10 -6.55 6.63 6.72
CA ALA A 10 -6.63 7.74 7.66
C ALA A 10 -7.49 7.39 8.88
N GLN A 11 -8.63 6.73 8.67
CA GLN A 11 -9.46 6.23 9.76
C GLN A 11 -8.72 5.16 10.58
N ALA A 12 -8.06 4.21 9.93
CA ALA A 12 -7.33 3.14 10.61
C ALA A 12 -6.16 3.68 11.44
N ASP A 13 -5.47 4.71 10.95
CA ASP A 13 -4.35 5.36 11.64
C ASP A 13 -4.83 6.16 12.87
N ASP A 14 -5.93 6.91 12.75
CA ASP A 14 -6.53 7.68 13.85
C ASP A 14 -7.00 6.77 14.99
N GLU A 15 -7.70 5.69 14.66
CA GLU A 15 -8.24 4.73 15.64
C GLU A 15 -7.20 3.69 16.08
N ARG A 16 -6.01 3.66 15.46
CA ARG A 16 -5.03 2.55 15.58
C ARG A 16 -5.69 1.18 15.35
N ASN A 17 -6.57 1.12 14.36
CA ASN A 17 -7.40 -0.03 14.06
C ASN A 17 -6.64 -1.04 13.17
N PHE A 18 -6.07 -2.06 13.82
CA PHE A 18 -5.28 -3.09 13.15
C PHE A 18 -6.09 -3.96 12.19
N ASP A 19 -7.36 -4.21 12.47
CA ASP A 19 -8.22 -4.99 11.57
C ASP A 19 -8.49 -4.21 10.28
N LEU A 20 -8.73 -2.91 10.40
CA LEU A 20 -9.02 -2.05 9.26
C LEU A 20 -7.78 -1.86 8.37
N ILE A 21 -6.60 -1.61 8.96
CA ILE A 21 -5.36 -1.47 8.17
C ILE A 21 -4.97 -2.79 7.49
N ARG A 22 -5.19 -3.93 8.15
CA ARG A 22 -4.98 -5.26 7.56
C ARG A 22 -5.90 -5.48 6.37
N TRP A 23 -7.16 -5.09 6.48
CA TRP A 23 -8.09 -5.20 5.36
C TRP A 23 -7.64 -4.36 4.15
N VAL A 24 -7.12 -3.15 4.40
CA VAL A 24 -6.53 -2.33 3.32
C VAL A 24 -5.36 -3.05 2.65
N LYS A 25 -4.46 -3.65 3.44
CA LYS A 25 -3.34 -4.43 2.91
C LYS A 25 -3.82 -5.54 1.97
N ASP A 26 -4.80 -6.33 2.40
CA ASP A 26 -5.36 -7.42 1.59
C ASP A 26 -5.92 -6.90 0.25
N ILE A 27 -6.53 -5.71 0.23
CA ILE A 27 -7.00 -5.07 -1.01
C ILE A 27 -5.84 -4.68 -1.92
N LEU A 28 -4.76 -4.11 -1.36
CA LEU A 28 -3.58 -3.71 -2.14
C LEU A 28 -2.88 -4.94 -2.76
N ASP A 29 -2.77 -6.03 -2.01
CA ASP A 29 -2.23 -7.31 -2.49
C ASP A 29 -3.09 -7.90 -3.62
N GLU A 30 -4.41 -7.87 -3.48
CA GLU A 30 -5.33 -8.32 -4.54
C GLU A 30 -5.22 -7.45 -5.80
N PHE A 31 -5.09 -6.13 -5.64
CA PHE A 31 -4.87 -5.23 -6.77
C PHE A 31 -3.58 -5.52 -7.49
N ALA A 32 -2.48 -5.73 -6.76
CA ALA A 32 -1.17 -6.01 -7.33
C ALA A 32 -1.13 -7.35 -8.08
N SER A 33 -1.78 -8.38 -7.54
CA SER A 33 -1.72 -9.75 -8.08
C SER A 33 -2.75 -10.05 -9.19
N THR A 34 -3.85 -9.29 -9.27
CA THR A 34 -4.93 -9.55 -10.23
C THR A 34 -4.54 -9.21 -11.68
N TYR A 35 -4.56 -10.19 -12.60
CA TYR A 35 -4.08 -10.08 -13.99
C TYR A 35 -4.74 -8.98 -14.86
N ASN A 36 -6.02 -8.65 -14.63
CA ASN A 36 -6.76 -7.61 -15.37
C ASN A 36 -7.09 -6.38 -14.51
N CYS A 37 -6.34 -6.17 -13.41
CA CYS A 37 -6.53 -5.00 -12.57
C CYS A 37 -6.12 -3.72 -13.31
N PRO A 38 -6.92 -2.63 -13.23
CA PRO A 38 -6.54 -1.34 -13.78
C PRO A 38 -5.15 -0.92 -13.29
N MET A 39 -4.34 -0.39 -14.20
CA MET A 39 -2.96 0.02 -13.91
C MET A 39 -2.93 1.02 -12.75
N ASP A 40 -3.82 2.00 -12.76
CA ASP A 40 -3.93 2.99 -11.68
C ASP A 40 -4.16 2.35 -10.31
N TRP A 41 -4.84 1.19 -10.23
CA TRP A 41 -5.12 0.51 -8.97
C TRP A 41 -3.95 -0.36 -8.53
N ARG A 42 -3.30 -1.05 -9.47
CA ARG A 42 -2.08 -1.83 -9.22
C ARG A 42 -0.97 -1.02 -8.57
N TYR A 43 -0.81 0.25 -8.97
CA TYR A 43 0.24 1.13 -8.48
C TYR A 43 -0.13 1.92 -7.21
N ILE A 44 -1.30 1.68 -6.60
CA ILE A 44 -1.68 2.39 -5.36
C ILE A 44 -0.66 2.11 -4.26
N GLY A 45 -0.27 0.84 -4.03
CA GLY A 45 0.71 0.48 -3.00
C GLY A 45 2.06 1.17 -3.20
N VAL A 46 2.51 1.32 -4.45
CA VAL A 46 3.75 2.04 -4.79
C VAL A 46 3.64 3.52 -4.43
N ARG A 47 2.54 4.19 -4.84
CA ARG A 47 2.34 5.61 -4.53
C ARG A 47 2.21 5.86 -3.03
N LEU A 48 1.57 4.96 -2.29
CA LEU A 48 1.50 5.04 -0.83
C LEU A 48 2.89 4.92 -0.20
N ALA A 49 3.74 4.03 -0.72
CA ALA A 49 5.10 3.86 -0.22
C ALA A 49 5.99 5.09 -0.45
N GLU A 50 5.70 5.90 -1.48
CA GLU A 50 6.36 7.19 -1.73
C GLU A 50 5.81 8.31 -0.83
N GLU A 51 4.55 8.22 -0.41
CA GLU A 51 3.85 9.25 0.38
C GLU A 51 4.08 9.09 1.89
N TYR A 52 4.07 7.85 2.40
CA TYR A 52 4.24 7.56 3.82
C TYR A 52 5.71 7.34 4.20
N ALA A 53 6.13 7.93 5.32
CA ALA A 53 7.48 7.72 5.84
C ALA A 53 7.67 6.25 6.25
N ALA A 54 8.88 5.71 6.03
CA ALA A 54 9.19 4.30 6.27
C ALA A 54 9.06 3.86 7.74
N ASP A 55 9.17 4.81 8.67
CA ASP A 55 8.98 4.64 10.11
C ASP A 55 7.55 4.95 10.58
N SER A 56 6.64 5.26 9.66
CA SER A 56 5.24 5.50 10.00
C SER A 56 4.50 4.20 10.27
N TRP A 57 3.55 4.25 11.21
CA TRP A 57 2.69 3.12 11.55
C TRP A 57 1.95 2.57 10.33
N VAL A 58 1.48 3.45 9.44
CA VAL A 58 0.82 3.06 8.19
C VAL A 58 1.77 2.27 7.30
N TYR A 59 3.00 2.76 7.11
CA TYR A 59 3.99 2.11 6.26
C TYR A 59 4.34 0.71 6.76
N GLU A 60 4.56 0.56 8.07
CA GLU A 60 4.84 -0.72 8.69
C GLU A 60 3.67 -1.69 8.59
N ASN A 61 2.45 -1.25 8.92
CA ASN A 61 1.28 -2.15 9.00
C ASN A 61 0.69 -2.51 7.64
N LEU A 62 0.89 -1.66 6.62
CA LEU A 62 0.56 -2.00 5.23
C LEU A 62 1.70 -2.75 4.52
N GLU A 63 2.85 -2.91 5.18
CA GLU A 63 4.05 -3.51 4.60
C GLU A 63 4.41 -2.89 3.24
N LEU A 64 4.40 -1.55 3.17
CA LEU A 64 4.56 -0.82 1.90
C LEU A 64 5.89 -1.11 1.18
N TYR A 65 6.89 -1.58 1.92
CA TYR A 65 8.16 -2.05 1.38
C TYR A 65 8.02 -3.22 0.37
N ASN A 66 6.93 -4.00 0.43
CA ASN A 66 6.66 -5.09 -0.51
C ASN A 66 6.22 -4.59 -1.90
N PHE A 67 5.75 -3.34 -2.00
CA PHE A 67 5.28 -2.76 -3.25
C PHE A 67 6.38 -2.04 -4.03
N ILE A 68 7.44 -1.61 -3.37
CA ILE A 68 8.52 -0.83 -3.96
C ILE A 68 9.67 -1.66 -4.53
N ILE A 69 9.51 -2.99 -4.69
CA ILE A 69 10.57 -3.94 -5.08
C ILE A 69 11.61 -3.24 -5.95
N ILE A 70 12.73 -2.88 -5.32
CA ILE A 70 13.89 -2.37 -6.02
C ILE A 70 14.37 -3.55 -6.84
N PRO A 71 14.40 -3.48 -8.19
CA PRO A 71 15.01 -4.56 -8.95
C PRO A 71 16.48 -4.64 -8.51
N GLU A 72 16.83 -5.71 -7.77
CA GLU A 72 18.21 -6.13 -7.59
C GLU A 72 18.74 -6.54 -8.97
N GLY A 73 19.22 -5.57 -9.75
CA GLY A 73 19.66 -5.81 -11.13
C GLY A 73 19.77 -4.56 -11.97
N GLY A 74 20.56 -3.59 -11.52
CA GLY A 74 20.86 -2.37 -12.27
C GLY A 74 22.33 -1.95 -12.13
N THR A 75 23.26 -2.90 -12.18
CA THR A 75 24.65 -2.61 -12.54
C THR A 75 24.80 -2.78 -14.04
N GLU A 76 24.90 -1.66 -14.75
CA GLU A 76 25.78 -1.49 -15.92
C GLU A 76 26.40 -0.09 -15.87
#